data_AF-A0A9D9EZP0-F1
#
_entry.id   AF-A0A9D9EZP0-F1
#
_cell.length_a   1.000
_cell.length_b   1.000
_cell.length_c   1.000
_cell.angle_alpha   90.00
_cell.angle_beta   90.00
_cell.angle_gamma   90.00
#
_symmetry.space_group_name_H-M   'P 1'
#
loop_
_entity.id
_entity.type
_entity.pdbx_description
1 polymer ?
#
loop_
_entity_poly.entity_id
_entity_poly.type
_entity_poly.pdbx_seq_one_letter_code
_entity_poly.pdbx_strand_id
1 'polypeptide(L)'
;MKYHTQKTMRRGAIAGLGLLVLSACQTTGTTPETDMSFRKDRFDEVMRIEAFHTCKEEALALDAKARTRDSSGAYITSARVMTKCETQLGTDPRGVSVDERMRLSALSVVNYMKGGDSESARTTLIGFKNTFPERDLYFADGSSFIETTELLLGQRETVGFGTFSTMNVSGDVKNEMRRIQHWKNK
;
A
#
# COMPACT_ATOMS: atom_id res chain seq x y z
N MET A 1 -61.14 17.38 -81.34
CA MET A 1 -60.61 18.70 -81.77
C MET A 1 -59.98 19.33 -80.53
N LYS A 2 -58.67 19.54 -80.37
CA LYS A 2 -57.56 19.74 -81.29
C LYS A 2 -56.38 18.82 -80.93
N TYR A 3 -55.68 18.40 -81.97
CA TYR A 3 -54.40 17.69 -81.96
C TYR A 3 -53.27 18.59 -81.44
N HIS A 4 -52.25 18.00 -80.81
CA HIS A 4 -50.88 18.09 -81.34
C HIS A 4 -49.99 16.96 -80.81
N THR A 5 -49.37 16.31 -81.78
CA THR A 5 -48.52 15.11 -81.70
C THR A 5 -47.05 15.53 -81.73
N GLN A 6 -46.24 14.81 -80.95
CA GLN A 6 -44.79 14.51 -81.01
C GLN A 6 -43.77 15.50 -81.62
N LYS A 7 -42.61 15.54 -80.93
CA LYS A 7 -41.20 15.26 -81.38
C LYS A 7 -40.27 16.11 -80.49
N THR A 8 -39.06 15.74 -80.05
CA THR A 8 -38.07 14.74 -80.46
C THR A 8 -37.02 14.63 -79.36
N MET A 9 -36.43 13.45 -79.26
CA MET A 9 -35.23 13.06 -78.52
C MET A 9 -34.04 14.01 -78.75
N ARG A 10 -33.33 14.43 -77.68
CA ARG A 10 -31.89 14.72 -77.72
C ARG A 10 -31.23 14.33 -76.39
N ARG A 11 -30.24 13.45 -76.53
CA ARG A 11 -29.29 13.01 -75.50
C ARG A 11 -28.43 14.19 -75.04
N GLY A 12 -28.24 14.31 -73.73
CA GLY A 12 -27.28 15.22 -73.12
C GLY A 12 -26.80 14.62 -71.81
N ALA A 13 -25.69 13.89 -71.87
CA ALA A 13 -24.93 13.50 -70.68
C ALA A 13 -24.13 14.72 -70.22
N ILE A 14 -24.32 15.15 -68.97
CA ILE A 14 -23.36 16.00 -68.26
C ILE A 14 -23.22 15.44 -66.85
N ALA A 15 -22.02 14.94 -66.57
CA ALA A 15 -21.55 14.60 -65.24
C ALA A 15 -21.41 15.88 -64.40
N GLY A 16 -22.03 15.89 -63.21
CA GLY A 16 -21.89 16.95 -62.22
C GLY A 16 -21.45 16.33 -60.90
N LEU A 17 -20.15 16.30 -60.69
CA LEU A 17 -19.49 15.90 -59.44
C LEU A 17 -19.40 17.13 -58.53
N GLY A 18 -19.74 16.99 -57.25
CA GLY A 18 -19.18 17.82 -56.19
C GLY A 18 -20.17 18.68 -55.42
N LEU A 19 -20.44 18.26 -54.17
CA LEU A 19 -20.48 19.13 -52.98
C LEU A 19 -20.53 18.22 -51.74
N LEU A 20 -19.36 17.80 -51.28
CA LEU A 20 -19.18 17.24 -49.94
C LEU A 20 -19.19 18.40 -48.95
N VAL A 21 -20.27 18.49 -48.15
CA VAL A 21 -20.37 19.43 -47.04
C VAL A 21 -19.51 18.89 -45.90
N LEU A 22 -18.33 19.48 -45.70
CA LEU A 22 -17.57 19.30 -44.46
C LEU A 22 -18.13 20.25 -43.40
N SER A 23 -19.14 19.79 -42.66
CA SER A 23 -19.50 20.42 -41.39
C SER A 23 -18.43 20.05 -40.36
N ALA A 24 -17.46 20.92 -40.15
CA ALA A 24 -16.56 20.82 -39.00
C ALA A 24 -17.37 21.08 -37.72
N CYS A 25 -17.57 20.05 -36.90
CA CYS A 25 -17.95 20.25 -35.50
C CYS A 25 -16.80 20.96 -34.79
N GLN A 26 -16.93 22.27 -34.57
CA GLN A 26 -16.12 22.95 -33.56
C GLN A 26 -16.64 22.51 -32.18
N THR A 27 -15.96 21.54 -31.57
CA THR A 27 -16.04 21.36 -30.11
C THR A 27 -15.31 22.52 -29.46
N THR A 28 -16.01 23.65 -29.31
CA THR A 28 -15.61 24.70 -28.37
C THR A 28 -15.89 24.18 -26.97
N GLY A 29 -15.00 23.30 -26.49
CA GLY A 29 -14.98 22.88 -25.10
C GLY A 29 -14.44 24.04 -24.27
N THR A 30 -15.33 24.73 -23.56
CA THR A 30 -14.94 25.51 -22.40
C THR A 30 -14.24 24.56 -21.44
N THR A 31 -12.90 24.59 -21.40
CA THR A 31 -12.12 23.85 -20.41
C THR A 31 -12.44 24.43 -19.03
N PRO A 32 -13.09 23.67 -18.13
CA PRO A 32 -13.12 24.08 -16.74
C PRO A 32 -11.69 23.88 -16.23
N GLU A 33 -11.00 24.94 -15.84
CA GLU A 33 -9.66 24.85 -15.22
C GLU A 33 -9.63 23.95 -13.96
N THR A 34 -10.80 23.57 -13.45
CA THR A 34 -11.00 22.62 -12.35
C THR A 34 -10.87 21.12 -12.74
N ASP A 35 -10.78 20.77 -14.02
CA ASP A 35 -10.80 19.35 -14.49
C ASP A 35 -9.39 18.76 -14.76
N MET A 36 -8.40 19.58 -15.11
CA MET A 36 -7.04 19.08 -15.37
C MET A 36 -6.25 18.78 -14.08
N SER A 37 -6.41 19.59 -13.04
CA SER A 37 -5.76 19.37 -11.73
C SER A 37 -6.26 18.08 -11.08
N PHE A 38 -7.58 17.87 -11.04
CA PHE A 38 -8.18 16.65 -10.49
C PHE A 38 -7.70 15.38 -11.19
N ARG A 39 -7.62 15.40 -12.54
CA ARG A 39 -7.10 14.27 -13.32
C ARG A 39 -5.64 13.98 -13.03
N LYS A 40 -4.82 15.03 -12.86
CA LYS A 40 -3.42 14.88 -12.46
C LYS A 40 -3.29 14.30 -11.05
N ASP A 41 -4.03 14.83 -10.07
CA ASP A 41 -3.97 14.36 -8.68
C ASP A 41 -4.40 12.89 -8.56
N ARG A 42 -5.44 12.49 -9.31
CA ARG A 42 -5.89 11.10 -9.37
C ARG A 42 -4.87 10.19 -10.05
N PHE A 43 -4.23 10.63 -11.12
CA PHE A 43 -3.15 9.89 -11.77
C PHE A 43 -1.97 9.69 -10.80
N ASP A 44 -1.54 10.75 -10.13
CA ASP A 44 -0.45 10.72 -9.14
C ASP A 44 -0.81 9.81 -7.94
N GLU A 45 -2.08 9.75 -7.53
CA GLU A 45 -2.59 8.79 -6.55
C GLU A 45 -2.47 7.33 -7.03
N VAL A 46 -2.94 7.02 -8.25
CA VAL A 46 -2.86 5.66 -8.81
C VAL A 46 -1.41 5.20 -8.98
N MET A 47 -0.53 6.07 -9.46
CA MET A 47 0.89 5.75 -9.62
C MET A 47 1.58 5.45 -8.27
N ARG A 48 1.19 6.14 -7.19
CA ARG A 48 1.69 5.83 -5.84
C ARG A 48 1.23 4.47 -5.33
N ILE A 49 -0.02 4.08 -5.61
CA ILE A 49 -0.56 2.77 -5.21
C ILE A 49 0.19 1.65 -5.95
N GLU A 50 0.41 1.79 -7.25
CA GLU A 50 1.17 0.81 -8.03
C GLU A 50 2.63 0.71 -7.57
N ALA A 51 3.27 1.86 -7.30
CA ALA A 51 4.61 1.92 -6.74
C ALA A 51 4.68 1.23 -5.37
N PHE A 52 3.67 1.41 -4.52
CA PHE A 52 3.58 0.73 -3.23
C PHE A 52 3.47 -0.78 -3.38
N HIS A 53 2.58 -1.29 -4.24
CA HIS A 53 2.47 -2.74 -4.45
C HIS A 53 3.78 -3.33 -4.98
N THR A 54 4.42 -2.66 -5.93
CA THR A 54 5.72 -3.11 -6.46
C THR A 54 6.78 -3.14 -5.36
N CYS A 55 6.87 -2.07 -4.57
CA CYS A 55 7.79 -1.98 -3.43
C CYS A 55 7.53 -3.09 -2.40
N LYS A 56 6.26 -3.36 -2.08
CA LYS A 56 5.86 -4.42 -1.15
C LYS A 56 6.30 -5.79 -1.66
N GLU A 57 6.08 -6.12 -2.93
CA GLU A 57 6.50 -7.41 -3.50
C GLU A 57 8.03 -7.57 -3.43
N GLU A 58 8.80 -6.53 -3.75
CA GLU A 58 10.26 -6.53 -3.57
C GLU A 58 10.66 -6.75 -2.11
N ALA A 59 9.98 -6.07 -1.18
CA ALA A 59 10.24 -6.18 0.25
C ALA A 59 9.97 -7.60 0.78
N LEU A 60 8.88 -8.23 0.33
CA LEU A 60 8.52 -9.61 0.65
C LEU A 60 9.49 -10.62 0.03
N ALA A 61 9.98 -10.37 -1.18
CA ALA A 61 11.02 -11.19 -1.79
C ALA A 61 12.35 -11.11 -1.02
N LEU A 62 12.71 -9.91 -0.52
CA LEU A 62 13.87 -9.73 0.35
C LEU A 62 13.68 -10.41 1.71
N ASP A 63 12.49 -10.35 2.29
CA ASP A 63 12.14 -11.05 3.53
C ASP A 63 12.27 -12.57 3.37
N ALA A 64 11.73 -13.13 2.28
CA ALA A 64 11.86 -14.55 1.99
C ALA A 64 13.33 -14.97 1.89
N LYS A 65 14.19 -14.16 1.24
CA LYS A 65 15.64 -14.37 1.19
C LYS A 65 16.31 -14.21 2.56
N ALA A 66 15.84 -13.30 3.40
CA ALA A 66 16.35 -13.13 4.75
C ALA A 66 16.07 -14.36 5.61
N ARG A 67 14.84 -14.91 5.51
CA ARG A 67 14.44 -16.15 6.19
C ARG A 67 15.24 -17.37 5.76
N THR A 68 15.61 -17.48 4.48
CA THR A 68 16.42 -18.62 4.01
C THR A 68 17.90 -18.50 4.37
N ARG A 69 18.44 -17.29 4.41
CA ARG A 69 19.85 -17.04 4.73
C ARG A 69 20.13 -16.89 6.23
N ASP A 70 19.08 -16.64 6.99
CA ASP A 70 19.10 -16.33 8.43
C ASP A 70 20.20 -15.34 8.83
N SER A 71 20.31 -14.24 8.07
CA SER A 71 21.34 -13.23 8.30
C SER A 71 20.74 -11.92 8.80
N SER A 72 21.33 -11.39 9.88
CA SER A 72 20.92 -10.13 10.49
C SER A 72 20.86 -9.00 9.46
N GLY A 73 21.89 -8.86 8.62
CA GLY A 73 21.92 -7.85 7.57
C GLY A 73 20.79 -7.98 6.55
N ALA A 74 20.40 -9.20 6.16
CA ALA A 74 19.29 -9.39 5.23
C ALA A 74 17.94 -9.01 5.85
N TYR A 75 17.71 -9.32 7.13
CA TYR A 75 16.51 -8.87 7.83
C TYR A 75 16.46 -7.34 7.93
N ILE A 76 17.57 -6.68 8.29
CA ILE A 76 17.64 -5.21 8.33
C ILE A 76 17.36 -4.59 6.95
N THR A 77 17.97 -5.13 5.88
CA THR A 77 17.72 -4.66 4.51
C THR A 77 16.25 -4.80 4.14
N SER A 78 15.64 -5.95 4.42
CA SER A 78 14.21 -6.18 4.16
C SER A 78 13.34 -5.18 4.93
N ALA A 79 13.59 -4.98 6.23
CA ALA A 79 12.84 -4.05 7.07
C ALA A 79 12.92 -2.59 6.58
N ARG A 80 14.11 -2.17 6.11
CA ARG A 80 14.30 -0.82 5.54
C ARG A 80 13.46 -0.61 4.28
N VAL A 81 13.40 -1.60 3.39
CA VAL A 81 12.55 -1.52 2.19
C VAL A 81 11.08 -1.45 2.57
N MET A 82 10.60 -2.32 3.47
CA MET A 82 9.21 -2.29 3.96
C MET A 82 8.83 -0.92 4.53
N THR A 83 9.70 -0.35 5.37
CA THR A 83 9.48 0.97 5.98
C THR A 83 9.44 2.07 4.91
N LYS A 84 10.28 1.97 3.88
CA LYS A 84 10.30 2.90 2.75
C LYS A 84 9.02 2.81 1.90
N CYS A 85 8.45 1.63 1.71
CA CYS A 85 7.20 1.49 0.97
C CYS A 85 6.06 2.29 1.63
N GLU A 86 5.93 2.22 2.97
CA GLU A 86 4.93 2.97 3.70
C GLU A 86 5.15 4.49 3.62
N THR A 87 6.40 4.97 3.71
CA THR A 87 6.66 6.42 3.64
C THR A 87 6.42 7.02 2.25
N GLN A 88 6.59 6.22 1.19
CA GLN A 88 6.34 6.64 -0.19
C GLN A 88 4.85 6.68 -0.55
N LEU A 89 4.02 5.94 0.19
CA LEU A 89 2.58 5.88 -0.05
C LEU A 89 1.86 7.20 0.29
N GLY A 90 2.42 8.01 1.21
CA GLY A 90 1.90 9.31 1.61
C GLY A 90 0.72 9.25 2.60
N THR A 91 0.06 10.38 2.83
CA THR A 91 -1.09 10.50 3.74
C THR A 91 -2.38 10.09 3.03
N ASP A 92 -3.16 9.21 3.66
CA ASP A 92 -4.48 8.74 3.20
C ASP A 92 -4.53 8.12 1.78
N PRO A 93 -3.83 6.99 1.56
CA PRO A 93 -3.84 6.30 0.27
C PRO A 93 -5.16 5.56 0.04
N ARG A 94 -6.07 6.17 -0.71
CA ARG A 94 -7.32 5.50 -1.10
C ARG A 94 -7.01 4.42 -2.12
N GLY A 95 -7.09 3.15 -1.72
CA GLY A 95 -6.89 2.01 -2.62
C GLY A 95 -5.85 0.99 -2.14
N VAL A 96 -5.15 1.28 -1.04
CA VAL A 96 -4.38 0.27 -0.30
C VAL A 96 -5.13 -0.05 0.99
N SER A 97 -5.34 -1.33 1.27
CA SER A 97 -6.08 -1.72 2.48
C SER A 97 -5.27 -1.42 3.75
N VAL A 98 -5.95 -1.00 4.81
CA VAL A 98 -5.31 -0.76 6.11
C VAL A 98 -4.61 -2.02 6.63
N ASP A 99 -5.23 -3.19 6.47
CA ASP A 99 -4.69 -4.47 6.94
C ASP A 99 -3.37 -4.84 6.24
N GLU A 100 -3.26 -4.55 4.95
CA GLU A 100 -2.03 -4.77 4.18
C GLU A 100 -0.89 -3.90 4.68
N ARG A 101 -1.17 -2.61 4.92
CA ARG A 101 -0.21 -1.66 5.47
C ARG A 101 0.23 -2.04 6.89
N MET A 102 -0.73 -2.42 7.72
CA MET A 102 -0.47 -2.92 9.07
C MET A 102 0.46 -4.13 9.02
N ARG A 103 0.18 -5.13 8.16
CA ARG A 103 1.03 -6.33 8.03
C ARG A 103 2.44 -6.00 7.56
N LEU A 104 2.59 -5.09 6.58
CA LEU A 104 3.91 -4.69 6.09
C LEU A 104 4.72 -3.96 7.16
N SER A 105 4.09 -3.05 7.89
CA SER A 105 4.71 -2.31 9.00
C SER A 105 5.04 -3.23 10.18
N ALA A 106 4.16 -4.17 10.54
CA ALA A 106 4.45 -5.14 11.61
C ALA A 106 5.61 -6.08 11.22
N LEU A 107 5.67 -6.53 9.97
CA LEU A 107 6.75 -7.37 9.48
C LEU A 107 8.09 -6.64 9.49
N SER A 108 8.12 -5.33 9.21
CA SER A 108 9.37 -4.56 9.28
C SER A 108 9.88 -4.44 10.72
N VAL A 109 8.99 -4.27 11.71
CA VAL A 109 9.35 -4.31 13.14
C VAL A 109 9.98 -5.66 13.51
N VAL A 110 9.34 -6.76 13.12
CA VAL A 110 9.86 -8.13 13.37
C VAL A 110 11.22 -8.33 12.71
N ASN A 111 11.41 -7.83 11.49
CA ASN A 111 12.69 -7.96 10.79
C ASN A 111 13.79 -7.08 11.39
N TYR A 112 13.50 -5.89 11.89
CA TYR A 112 14.48 -5.14 12.69
C TYR A 112 14.87 -5.89 13.96
N MET A 113 13.91 -6.51 14.66
CA MET A 113 14.20 -7.35 15.84
C MET A 113 15.08 -8.55 15.50
N LYS A 114 14.73 -9.32 14.47
CA LYS A 114 15.54 -10.45 13.98
C LYS A 114 16.92 -10.01 13.50
N GLY A 115 17.00 -8.81 12.94
CA GLY A 115 18.22 -8.15 12.55
C GLY A 115 19.10 -7.68 13.72
N GLY A 116 18.57 -7.62 14.93
CA GLY A 116 19.27 -7.06 16.11
C GLY A 116 19.24 -5.53 16.19
N ASP A 117 18.53 -4.84 15.29
CA ASP A 117 18.38 -3.39 15.28
C ASP A 117 17.20 -2.98 16.17
N SER A 118 17.43 -3.03 17.49
CA SER A 118 16.38 -2.73 18.49
C SER A 118 15.90 -1.27 18.46
N GLU A 119 16.74 -0.34 18.03
CA GLU A 119 16.38 1.08 17.92
C GLU A 119 15.39 1.30 16.78
N SER A 120 15.70 0.79 15.58
CA SER A 120 14.79 0.86 14.44
C SER A 120 13.49 0.10 14.72
N ALA A 121 13.54 -1.04 15.40
CA ALA A 121 12.35 -1.79 15.79
C ALA A 121 11.41 -0.95 16.70
N ARG A 122 11.96 -0.28 17.72
CA ARG A 122 11.19 0.59 18.63
C ARG A 122 10.57 1.77 17.90
N THR A 123 11.36 2.46 17.09
CA THR A 123 10.90 3.62 16.32
C THR A 123 9.79 3.22 15.34
N THR A 124 9.95 2.08 14.67
CA THR A 124 8.96 1.57 13.72
C THR A 124 7.67 1.13 14.43
N LEU A 125 7.76 0.51 15.61
CA LEU A 125 6.58 0.16 16.41
C LEU A 125 5.81 1.40 16.88
N ILE A 126 6.51 2.46 17.30
CA ILE A 126 5.88 3.75 17.62
C ILE A 126 5.16 4.31 16.39
N GLY A 127 5.81 4.26 15.21
CA GLY A 127 5.21 4.63 13.94
C GLY A 127 3.94 3.83 13.62
N PHE A 128 3.97 2.51 13.83
CA PHE A 128 2.81 1.63 13.67
C PHE A 128 1.64 2.10 14.54
N LYS A 129 1.86 2.28 15.85
CA LYS A 129 0.82 2.68 16.80
C LYS A 129 0.23 4.06 16.50
N ASN A 130 1.07 4.99 16.02
CA ASN A 130 0.62 6.33 15.64
C ASN A 130 -0.17 6.32 14.32
N THR A 131 0.21 5.46 13.37
CA THR A 131 -0.45 5.36 12.07
C THR A 131 -1.78 4.59 12.15
N PHE A 132 -1.85 3.60 13.04
CA PHE A 132 -3.01 2.73 13.22
C PHE A 132 -3.50 2.77 14.68
N PRO A 133 -4.06 3.90 15.14
CA PRO A 133 -4.49 4.04 16.53
C PRO A 133 -5.57 3.01 16.87
N GLU A 134 -5.47 2.41 18.06
CA GLU A 134 -6.42 1.40 18.59
C GLU A 134 -6.56 0.13 17.72
N ARG A 135 -5.61 -0.11 16.81
CA ARG A 135 -5.58 -1.29 15.94
C ARG A 135 -4.40 -2.18 16.31
N ASP A 136 -4.66 -3.48 16.33
CA ASP A 136 -3.66 -4.49 16.60
C ASP A 136 -3.72 -5.61 15.56
N LEU A 137 -2.61 -6.33 15.41
CA LEU A 137 -2.58 -7.60 14.70
C LEU A 137 -2.49 -8.72 15.72
N TYR A 138 -2.99 -9.90 15.35
CA TYR A 138 -2.86 -11.08 16.18
C TYR A 138 -2.00 -12.10 15.45
N PHE A 139 -1.10 -12.73 16.19
CA PHE A 139 -0.38 -13.92 15.72
C PHE A 139 -1.36 -15.10 15.59
N ALA A 140 -0.92 -16.17 14.94
CA ALA A 140 -1.76 -17.35 14.72
C ALA A 140 -2.26 -18.02 16.02
N ASP A 141 -1.55 -17.81 17.12
CA ASP A 141 -1.91 -18.29 18.46
C ASP A 141 -2.85 -17.34 19.22
N GLY A 142 -3.29 -16.24 18.58
CA GLY A 142 -4.16 -15.22 19.17
C GLY A 142 -3.46 -14.19 20.06
N SER A 143 -2.13 -14.27 20.20
CA SER A 143 -1.37 -13.27 20.95
C SER A 143 -1.31 -11.94 20.21
N SER A 144 -1.36 -10.84 20.97
CA SER A 144 -1.28 -9.47 20.47
C SER A 144 0.11 -9.18 19.90
N PHE A 145 0.17 -8.61 18.70
CA PHE A 145 1.40 -8.12 18.10
C PHE A 145 1.98 -6.99 18.95
N ILE A 146 1.19 -5.95 19.25
CA ILE A 146 1.67 -4.79 20.03
C ILE A 146 2.21 -5.24 21.39
N GLU A 147 1.44 -5.99 22.18
CA GLU A 147 1.88 -6.35 23.53
C GLU A 147 3.11 -7.26 23.51
N THR A 148 3.16 -8.20 22.56
CA THR A 148 4.33 -9.09 22.40
C THR A 148 5.57 -8.31 22.03
N THR A 149 5.47 -7.39 21.07
CA THR A 149 6.62 -6.63 20.60
C THR A 149 7.09 -5.59 21.62
N GLU A 150 6.18 -4.89 22.30
CA GLU A 150 6.54 -3.96 23.39
C GLU A 150 7.29 -4.67 24.51
N LEU A 151 6.86 -5.90 24.84
CA LEU A 151 7.50 -6.73 25.85
C LEU A 151 8.91 -7.14 25.44
N LEU A 152 9.07 -7.64 24.21
CA LEU A 152 10.36 -8.09 23.68
C LEU A 152 11.36 -6.94 23.49
N LEU A 153 10.88 -5.73 23.19
CA LEU A 153 11.72 -4.53 23.05
C LEU A 153 12.04 -3.85 24.39
N GLY A 154 11.52 -4.37 25.50
CA GLY A 154 11.69 -3.79 26.84
C GLY A 154 11.04 -2.42 27.00
N GLN A 155 9.99 -2.12 26.21
CA GLN A 155 9.22 -0.87 26.30
C GLN A 155 8.16 -0.91 27.40
N ARG A 156 7.94 -2.07 28.02
CA ARG A 156 7.24 -2.16 29.30
C ARG A 156 8.23 -2.55 30.38
N GLU A 157 8.22 -1.81 31.49
CA GLU A 157 8.94 -2.22 32.68
C GLU A 157 8.47 -3.63 33.07
N THR A 158 9.40 -4.48 33.50
CA THR A 158 9.09 -5.81 34.01
C THR A 158 8.47 -5.67 35.40
N VAL A 159 7.29 -5.05 35.50
CA VAL A 159 6.62 -4.73 36.77
C VAL A 159 5.95 -5.99 37.31
N GLY A 160 6.75 -6.91 37.85
CA GLY A 160 6.29 -8.05 38.65
C GLY A 160 5.46 -9.12 37.90
N PHE A 161 5.36 -10.30 38.50
CA PHE A 161 4.68 -11.47 37.95
C PHE A 161 3.21 -11.21 37.56
N GLY A 162 2.51 -10.33 38.30
CA GLY A 162 1.09 -10.02 38.09
C GLY A 162 0.79 -9.21 36.83
N THR A 163 1.71 -8.37 36.35
CA THR A 163 1.49 -7.59 35.12
C THR A 163 1.69 -8.46 33.88
N PHE A 164 2.59 -9.46 33.94
CA PHE A 164 2.79 -10.42 32.85
C PHE A 164 1.62 -11.39 32.66
N SER A 165 0.92 -11.74 33.74
CA SER A 165 -0.18 -12.72 33.66
C SER A 165 -1.39 -12.16 32.91
N THR A 166 -1.60 -10.84 32.96
CA THR A 166 -2.71 -10.14 32.29
C THR A 166 -2.45 -9.79 30.83
N MET A 167 -1.20 -9.89 30.35
CA MET A 167 -0.87 -9.58 28.94
C MET A 167 -1.33 -10.69 27.99
N ASN A 168 -1.85 -10.30 26.84
CA ASN A 168 -2.15 -11.15 25.70
C ASN A 168 -0.88 -11.45 24.88
N VAL A 169 0.06 -12.14 25.49
CA VAL A 169 1.28 -12.65 24.86
C VAL A 169 1.32 -14.18 24.95
N SER A 170 2.02 -14.83 24.03
CA SER A 170 2.07 -16.29 23.96
C SER A 170 2.66 -16.93 25.23
N GLY A 171 2.30 -18.20 25.46
CA GLY A 171 2.84 -18.97 26.58
C GLY A 171 4.37 -19.05 26.55
N ASP A 172 4.96 -19.18 25.37
CA ASP A 172 6.41 -19.25 25.17
C ASP A 172 7.10 -17.94 25.56
N VAL A 173 6.52 -16.79 25.16
CA VAL A 173 7.04 -15.48 25.57
C VAL A 173 6.93 -15.30 27.09
N LYS A 174 5.81 -15.72 27.71
CA LYS A 174 5.67 -15.70 29.18
C LYS A 174 6.72 -16.58 29.87
N ASN A 175 7.00 -17.76 29.32
CA ASN A 175 8.02 -18.67 29.85
C ASN A 175 9.42 -18.04 29.78
N GLU A 176 9.74 -17.41 28.65
CA GLU A 176 11.03 -16.78 28.44
C GLU A 176 11.24 -15.55 29.34
N MET A 177 10.22 -14.71 29.51
CA MET A 177 10.31 -13.57 30.44
C MET A 177 10.52 -14.02 31.89
N ARG A 178 9.84 -15.08 32.32
CA ARG A 178 10.06 -15.68 33.65
C ARG A 178 11.49 -16.20 33.81
N ARG A 179 12.03 -16.85 32.77
CA ARG A 179 13.41 -17.32 32.75
C ARG A 179 14.38 -16.15 32.93
N ILE A 180 14.24 -15.09 32.14
CA ILE A 180 15.08 -13.88 32.22
C ILE A 180 14.99 -13.25 33.62
N GLN A 181 13.79 -13.10 34.18
CA GLN A 181 13.59 -12.52 35.50
C GLN A 181 14.24 -13.34 36.61
N HIS A 182 14.16 -14.68 36.55
CA HIS A 182 14.82 -15.57 37.51
C HIS A 182 16.34 -15.33 37.55
N TRP A 183 16.97 -15.15 36.38
CA TRP A 183 18.41 -14.92 36.29
C TRP A 183 18.84 -13.50 36.65
N LYS A 184 17.99 -12.48 36.43
CA LYS A 184 18.27 -11.10 36.83
C LYS A 184 18.19 -10.86 38.34
N ASN A 185 17.44 -11.69 39.06
CA ASN A 185 17.20 -11.56 40.49
C ASN A 185 18.06 -12.52 41.34
N LYS A 186 19.08 -13.12 40.74
CA LYS A 186 20.16 -13.85 41.43
C LYS A 186 21.38 -12.95 41.54
#